data_AF-A0A2H3UAW3-F1
#
_entry.id   AF-A0A2H3UAW3-F1
#
_cell.length_a   1.000
_cell.length_b   1.000
_cell.length_c   1.000
_cell.angle_alpha   90.00
_cell.angle_beta   90.00
_cell.angle_gamma   90.00
#
_symmetry.space_group_name_H-M   'P 1'
#
loop_
_entity.id
_entity.type
_entity.pdbx_description
1 polymer ?
#
loop_
_entity_poly.entity_id
_entity_poly.type
_entity_poly.pdbx_seq_one_letter_code
_entity_poly.pdbx_strand_id
1 'polypeptide(L)'
;MCSADQSRESLDLLGGLPLEILSQVICTLPNVDIKSLRLTCSFLGTNALPRLNRAFISTNPHDIEVFNLIANHDVFRFKITEIIYDDSRIDSSRARRYKGVYEGDTDDPTRVPYWFQRVYGSMIHVIDSKEEEYPSFPHIKEAFKNRCSLAESYGVYRKLKSQ
;
A
#
# COMPACT_ATOMS: atom_id res chain seq x y z
N MET A 1 20.06 20.43 23.90
CA MET A 1 20.82 19.71 22.87
C MET A 1 19.81 19.13 21.88
N CYS A 2 20.05 19.33 20.59
CA CYS A 2 19.05 19.17 19.53
C CYS A 2 18.95 17.69 19.09
N SER A 3 17.74 17.15 18.93
CA SER A 3 17.46 15.75 18.54
C SER A 3 18.18 15.28 17.26
N ALA A 4 18.51 16.23 16.37
CA ALA A 4 19.24 15.96 15.12
C ALA A 4 20.74 15.65 15.30
N ASP A 5 21.39 16.13 16.37
CA ASP A 5 22.82 15.86 16.61
C ASP A 5 23.02 14.45 17.17
N GLN A 6 22.14 14.01 18.08
CA GLN A 6 22.18 12.64 18.62
C GLN A 6 21.98 11.58 17.54
N SER A 7 21.12 11.85 16.57
CA SER A 7 20.85 10.90 15.48
C SER A 7 22.01 10.79 14.50
N ARG A 8 22.79 11.87 14.28
CA ARG A 8 24.03 11.82 13.49
C ARG A 8 25.14 11.07 14.20
N GLU A 9 25.38 11.37 15.48
CA GLU A 9 26.39 10.66 16.29
C GLU A 9 26.08 9.16 16.43
N SER A 10 24.80 8.80 16.56
CA SER A 10 24.36 7.40 16.64
C SER A 10 24.56 6.64 15.32
N LEU A 11 24.40 7.31 14.18
CA LEU A 11 24.66 6.73 12.86
C LEU A 11 26.16 6.54 12.61
N ASP A 12 27.01 7.45 13.09
CA ASP A 12 28.48 7.30 13.04
C ASP A 12 28.95 6.12 13.90
N LEU A 13 28.32 5.91 15.07
CA LEU A 13 28.58 4.74 15.92
C LEU A 13 28.21 3.42 15.24
N LEU A 14 27.02 3.33 14.61
CA LEU A 14 26.59 2.13 13.89
C LEU A 14 27.40 1.88 12.62
N GLY A 15 27.80 2.93 11.91
CA GLY A 15 28.65 2.85 10.72
C GLY A 15 30.10 2.50 11.02
N GLY A 16 30.57 2.76 12.25
CA GLY A 16 31.91 2.41 12.73
C GLY A 16 32.06 0.98 13.25
N LEU A 17 30.96 0.22 13.39
CA LEU A 17 31.03 -1.17 13.84
C LEU A 17 31.54 -2.10 12.72
N PRO A 18 32.38 -3.10 13.05
CA PRO A 18 32.66 -4.21 12.14
C PRO A 18 31.35 -4.89 11.71
N LEU A 19 31.27 -5.29 10.44
CA LEU A 19 30.07 -5.88 9.84
C LEU A 19 29.60 -7.13 10.58
N GLU A 20 30.52 -7.90 11.16
CA GLU A 20 30.23 -9.10 11.94
C GLU A 20 29.45 -8.77 13.21
N ILE A 21 29.85 -7.71 13.92
CA ILE A 21 29.18 -7.26 15.15
C ILE A 21 27.81 -6.67 14.81
N LEU A 22 27.75 -5.84 13.77
CA LEU A 22 26.49 -5.29 13.29
C LEU A 22 25.52 -6.42 12.88
N SER A 23 26.01 -7.43 12.16
CA SER A 23 25.22 -8.60 11.77
C SER A 23 24.71 -9.37 12.99
N GLN A 24 25.51 -9.53 14.05
CA GLN A 24 25.06 -10.20 15.27
C GLN A 24 23.91 -9.44 15.94
N VAL A 25 24.03 -8.11 16.04
CA VAL A 25 22.95 -7.26 16.58
C VAL A 25 21.68 -7.43 15.74
N ILE A 26 21.78 -7.32 14.42
CA ILE A 26 20.64 -7.48 13.51
C ILE A 26 20.03 -8.88 13.62
N CYS A 27 20.83 -9.92 13.81
CA CYS A 27 20.38 -11.31 14.00
C CYS A 27 19.53 -11.53 15.26
N THR A 28 19.55 -10.62 16.23
CA THR A 28 18.67 -10.68 17.41
C THR A 28 17.32 -10.02 17.20
N LEU A 29 17.18 -9.14 16.20
CA LEU A 29 15.96 -8.36 15.98
C LEU A 29 14.86 -9.22 15.35
N PRO A 30 13.57 -9.02 15.66
CA PRO A 30 12.48 -9.63 14.91
C PRO A 30 12.36 -9.02 13.51
N ASN A 31 11.69 -9.73 12.59
CA ASN A 31 11.58 -9.30 11.20
C ASN A 31 10.91 -7.92 11.02
N VAL A 32 10.00 -7.55 11.92
CA VAL A 32 9.35 -6.22 11.91
C VAL A 32 10.39 -5.11 12.14
N ASP A 33 11.29 -5.30 13.11
CA ASP A 33 12.31 -4.32 13.44
C ASP A 33 13.40 -4.27 12.37
N ILE A 34 13.75 -5.40 11.76
CA ILE A 34 14.66 -5.42 10.60
C ILE A 34 14.09 -4.58 9.45
N LYS A 35 12.79 -4.70 9.17
CA LYS A 35 12.14 -3.89 8.13
C LYS A 35 12.21 -2.40 8.46
N SER A 36 11.93 -2.03 9.70
CA SER A 36 12.06 -0.64 10.16
C SER A 36 13.50 -0.13 10.04
N LEU A 37 14.48 -0.95 10.45
CA LEU A 37 15.90 -0.62 10.39
C LEU A 37 16.39 -0.38 8.96
N ARG A 38 15.91 -1.16 7.99
CA ARG A 38 16.25 -0.97 6.57
C ARG A 38 15.81 0.38 6.00
N LEU A 39 14.81 1.02 6.61
CA LEU A 39 14.25 2.29 6.13
C LEU A 39 15.01 3.51 6.66
N THR A 40 15.92 3.36 7.62
CA THR A 40 16.60 4.49 8.25
C THR A 40 17.73 5.07 7.37
N CYS A 41 18.51 4.22 6.70
CA CYS A 41 19.55 4.64 5.77
C CYS A 41 19.92 3.55 4.75
N SER A 42 20.58 3.93 3.66
CA SER A 42 21.00 3.01 2.59
C SER A 42 21.97 1.93 3.06
N PHE A 43 22.88 2.25 3.98
CA PHE A 43 23.83 1.30 4.57
C PHE A 43 23.10 0.16 5.29
N LEU A 44 22.14 0.51 6.17
CA LEU A 44 21.32 -0.48 6.87
C LEU A 44 20.31 -1.17 5.94
N GLY A 45 19.79 -0.47 4.94
CA GLY A 45 18.95 -1.06 3.89
C GLY A 45 19.63 -2.19 3.13
N THR A 46 20.95 -2.07 2.94
CA THR A 46 21.77 -3.08 2.26
C THR A 46 22.20 -4.21 3.18
N ASN A 47 22.61 -3.89 4.42
CA ASN A 47 23.20 -4.87 5.34
C ASN A 47 22.16 -5.62 6.20
N ALA A 48 21.02 -5.01 6.53
CA ALA A 48 19.98 -5.65 7.33
C ALA A 48 19.05 -6.50 6.46
N LEU A 49 19.46 -7.72 6.11
CA LEU A 49 18.67 -8.61 5.26
C LEU A 49 17.43 -9.17 6.01
N PRO A 50 16.21 -9.10 5.43
CA PRO A 50 15.04 -9.72 6.02
C PRO A 50 15.17 -11.24 6.10
N ARG A 51 14.56 -11.85 7.12
CA ARG A 51 14.49 -13.30 7.27
C ARG A 51 13.30 -13.83 6.47
N LEU A 52 13.57 -14.19 5.23
CA LEU A 52 12.58 -14.76 4.32
C LEU A 52 12.78 -16.28 4.31
N ASN A 53 11.86 -17.01 4.94
CA ASN A 53 11.83 -18.47 4.91
C ASN A 53 10.66 -19.00 4.07
N ARG A 54 9.67 -18.14 3.80
CA ARG A 54 8.45 -18.47 3.06
C ARG A 54 8.21 -17.45 1.99
N ALA A 55 7.89 -17.91 0.78
CA ALA A 55 7.46 -17.06 -0.32
C ALA A 55 5.97 -17.30 -0.56
N PHE A 56 5.19 -16.22 -0.62
CA PHE A 56 3.78 -16.27 -1.00
C PHE A 56 3.66 -15.91 -2.47
N ILE A 57 2.94 -16.70 -3.24
CA ILE A 57 2.73 -16.49 -4.67
C ILE A 57 1.25 -16.65 -5.00
N SER A 58 0.73 -15.76 -5.83
CA SER A 58 -0.63 -15.86 -6.38
C SER A 58 -0.59 -15.79 -7.91
N THR A 59 -1.76 -15.76 -8.55
CA THR A 59 -1.86 -15.50 -9.99
C THR A 59 -1.56 -14.03 -10.36
N ASN A 60 -1.28 -13.16 -9.39
CA ASN A 60 -0.89 -11.78 -9.66
C ASN A 60 0.50 -11.74 -10.34
N PRO A 61 0.64 -11.10 -11.52
CA PRO A 61 1.94 -10.96 -12.20
C PRO A 61 3.04 -10.37 -11.31
N HIS A 62 2.71 -9.45 -10.40
CA HIS A 62 3.69 -8.88 -9.48
C HIS A 62 4.22 -9.89 -8.48
N ASP A 63 3.39 -10.82 -8.00
CA ASP A 63 3.83 -11.86 -7.08
C ASP A 63 4.79 -12.83 -7.80
N ILE A 64 4.51 -13.12 -9.08
CA ILE A 64 5.39 -13.93 -9.95
C ILE A 64 6.73 -13.20 -10.20
N GLU A 65 6.70 -11.90 -10.47
CA GLU A 65 7.90 -11.08 -10.64
C GLU A 65 8.77 -11.07 -9.37
N VAL A 66 8.17 -10.79 -8.22
CA VAL A 66 8.86 -10.80 -6.92
C VAL A 66 9.42 -12.18 -6.62
N PHE A 67 8.67 -13.25 -6.90
CA PHE A 67 9.16 -14.61 -6.74
C PHE A 67 10.39 -14.89 -7.62
N ASN A 68 10.36 -14.45 -8.88
CA ASN A 68 11.53 -14.57 -9.78
C ASN A 68 12.73 -13.78 -9.27
N LEU A 69 12.52 -12.58 -8.71
CA LEU A 69 13.60 -11.80 -8.07
C LEU A 69 14.22 -12.56 -6.90
N ILE A 70 13.39 -13.19 -6.05
CA ILE A 70 13.86 -14.01 -4.92
C ILE A 70 14.65 -15.23 -5.43
N ALA A 71 14.12 -15.95 -6.42
CA ALA A 71 14.71 -17.16 -6.98
C ALA A 71 16.08 -16.91 -7.65
N ASN A 72 16.26 -15.72 -8.25
CA ASN A 72 17.51 -15.32 -8.89
C ASN A 72 18.50 -14.61 -7.95
N HIS A 73 18.12 -14.32 -6.70
CA HIS A 73 18.98 -13.62 -5.77
C HIS A 73 19.94 -14.58 -5.05
N ASP A 74 21.24 -14.29 -5.08
CA ASP A 74 22.30 -15.19 -4.59
C ASP A 74 22.13 -15.64 -3.14
N VAL A 75 21.69 -14.73 -2.26
CA VAL A 75 21.44 -15.03 -0.85
C VAL A 75 20.04 -15.61 -0.58
N PHE A 76 18.96 -15.03 -1.13
CA PHE A 76 17.60 -15.41 -0.74
C PHE A 76 17.12 -16.72 -1.35
N ARG A 77 17.62 -17.11 -2.54
CA ARG A 77 17.19 -18.36 -3.21
C ARG A 77 17.39 -19.61 -2.35
N PHE A 78 18.40 -19.61 -1.49
CA PHE A 78 18.71 -20.73 -0.58
C PHE A 78 18.02 -20.63 0.79
N LYS A 79 17.38 -19.50 1.10
CA LYS A 79 16.72 -19.27 2.40
C LYS A 79 15.24 -19.63 2.40
N ILE A 80 14.59 -19.61 1.23
CA ILE A 80 13.20 -20.02 1.10
C ILE A 80 13.09 -21.53 1.27
N THR A 81 12.35 -21.96 2.29
CA THR A 81 12.09 -23.37 2.60
C THR A 81 10.65 -23.79 2.25
N GLU A 82 9.76 -22.83 2.03
CA GLU A 82 8.35 -23.08 1.75
C GLU A 82 7.81 -22.07 0.73
N ILE A 83 7.03 -22.56 -0.24
CA ILE A 83 6.28 -21.73 -1.17
C ILE A 83 4.80 -21.94 -0.88
N ILE A 84 4.09 -20.85 -0.57
CA ILE A 84 2.67 -20.86 -0.26
C ILE A 84 1.94 -20.27 -1.47
N TYR A 85 1.18 -21.11 -2.16
CA TYR A 85 0.31 -20.68 -3.25
C TYR A 85 -1.00 -20.13 -2.67
N ASP A 86 -1.22 -18.84 -2.83
CA ASP A 86 -2.47 -18.18 -2.50
C ASP A 86 -3.44 -18.27 -3.69
N ASP A 87 -4.36 -19.23 -3.64
CA ASP A 87 -5.46 -19.38 -4.61
C ASP A 87 -6.67 -18.49 -4.26
N SER A 88 -6.45 -17.37 -3.56
CA SER A 88 -7.52 -16.42 -3.24
C SER A 88 -8.11 -15.83 -4.53
N ARG A 89 -9.14 -16.50 -5.05
CA ARG A 89 -9.94 -16.00 -6.16
C ARG A 89 -10.75 -14.83 -5.62
N ILE A 90 -10.46 -13.61 -6.09
CA ILE A 90 -11.39 -12.49 -5.96
C ILE A 90 -12.70 -12.96 -6.58
N ASP A 91 -13.75 -13.10 -5.77
CA ASP A 91 -15.04 -13.64 -6.20
C ASP A 91 -15.45 -13.03 -7.54
N SER A 92 -15.47 -13.89 -8.56
CA SER A 92 -15.77 -13.51 -9.94
C SER A 92 -17.15 -12.84 -10.07
N SER A 93 -18.06 -13.05 -9.11
CA SER A 93 -19.36 -12.38 -9.06
C SER A 93 -19.19 -10.87 -8.79
N ARG A 94 -18.28 -10.50 -7.89
CA ARG A 94 -17.89 -9.12 -7.62
C ARG A 94 -17.12 -8.59 -8.82
N ALA A 95 -16.07 -9.29 -9.27
CA ALA A 95 -15.27 -8.85 -10.41
C ALA A 95 -16.08 -8.68 -11.70
N ARG A 96 -17.08 -9.54 -11.99
CA ARG A 96 -18.01 -9.38 -13.12
C ARG A 96 -18.96 -8.18 -12.96
N ARG A 97 -19.45 -7.90 -11.74
CA ARG A 97 -20.18 -6.65 -11.45
C ARG A 97 -19.33 -5.39 -11.66
N TYR A 98 -17.99 -5.51 -11.61
CA TYR A 98 -17.08 -4.42 -11.92
C TYR A 98 -16.69 -4.41 -13.40
N LYS A 99 -16.52 -5.56 -14.07
CA LYS A 99 -16.07 -5.65 -15.47
C LYS A 99 -17.06 -5.02 -16.47
N GLY A 100 -18.36 -5.28 -16.35
CA GLY A 100 -19.39 -4.68 -17.21
C GLY A 100 -19.62 -3.18 -16.98
N VAL A 101 -19.01 -2.60 -15.95
CA VAL A 101 -19.10 -1.16 -15.60
C VAL A 101 -18.00 -0.36 -16.27
N TYR A 102 -16.84 -0.94 -16.58
CA TYR A 102 -15.73 -0.22 -17.22
C TYR A 102 -15.80 -0.25 -18.77
N GLU A 103 -16.62 -1.10 -19.37
CA GLU A 103 -16.77 -1.19 -20.84
C GLU A 103 -17.48 0.03 -21.47
N GLY A 104 -18.11 0.89 -20.65
CA GLY A 104 -18.76 2.13 -21.10
C GLY A 104 -17.93 3.41 -20.90
N ASP A 105 -16.72 3.32 -20.33
CA ASP A 105 -15.78 4.44 -20.26
C ASP A 105 -15.02 4.54 -21.59
N THR A 106 -15.71 5.03 -22.61
CA THR A 106 -15.06 5.52 -23.83
C THR A 106 -14.07 6.64 -23.49
N ASP A 107 -12.94 6.69 -24.19
CA ASP A 107 -11.79 7.62 -24.10
C ASP A 107 -12.11 9.13 -24.24
N ASP A 108 -13.26 9.60 -23.77
CA ASP A 108 -13.59 11.02 -23.69
C ASP A 108 -13.08 11.60 -22.37
N PRO A 109 -11.94 12.32 -22.37
CA PRO A 109 -11.35 12.91 -21.16
C PRO A 109 -12.18 14.07 -20.60
N THR A 110 -13.20 14.52 -21.32
CA THR A 110 -14.10 15.61 -20.90
C THR A 110 -15.25 15.10 -20.03
N ARG A 111 -15.54 13.79 -20.05
CA ARG A 111 -16.61 13.18 -19.26
C ARG A 111 -16.09 12.62 -17.94
N VAL A 112 -16.93 12.68 -16.90
CA VAL A 112 -16.68 11.98 -15.64
C VAL A 112 -16.82 10.47 -15.88
N PRO A 113 -15.81 9.64 -15.60
CA PRO A 113 -15.87 8.21 -15.82
C PRO A 113 -17.04 7.55 -15.07
N TYR A 114 -17.70 6.58 -15.69
CA TYR A 114 -18.86 5.89 -15.14
C TYR A 114 -18.57 5.24 -13.79
N TRP A 115 -17.35 4.70 -13.60
CA TRP A 115 -16.96 4.17 -12.29
C TRP A 115 -17.03 5.24 -11.20
N PHE A 116 -16.63 6.49 -11.51
CA PHE A 116 -16.67 7.61 -10.59
C PHE A 116 -18.10 8.07 -10.34
N GLN A 117 -18.93 8.13 -11.39
CA GLN A 117 -20.37 8.41 -11.28
C GLN A 117 -21.06 7.42 -10.33
N ARG A 118 -20.76 6.12 -10.48
CA ARG A 118 -21.36 5.06 -9.67
C ARG A 118 -20.93 5.14 -8.21
N VAL A 119 -19.64 5.39 -7.94
CA VAL A 119 -19.14 5.56 -6.56
C VAL A 119 -19.76 6.80 -5.92
N TYR A 120 -19.77 7.92 -6.64
CA TYR A 120 -20.40 9.16 -6.20
C TYR A 120 -21.89 8.93 -5.89
N GLY A 121 -22.65 8.33 -6.80
CA GLY A 121 -24.07 8.04 -6.62
C GLY A 121 -24.36 7.08 -5.45
N SER A 122 -23.55 6.02 -5.29
CA SER A 122 -23.70 5.08 -4.17
C SER A 122 -23.45 5.76 -2.82
N MET A 123 -22.45 6.65 -2.75
CA MET A 123 -22.15 7.42 -1.55
C MET A 123 -23.30 8.37 -1.20
N ILE A 124 -23.80 9.12 -2.19
CA ILE A 124 -24.94 10.04 -2.00
C ILE A 124 -26.18 9.29 -1.52
N HIS A 125 -26.49 8.14 -2.13
CA HIS A 125 -27.62 7.31 -1.70
C HIS A 125 -27.49 6.86 -0.23
N VAL A 126 -26.31 6.43 0.20
CA VAL A 126 -26.08 6.01 1.60
C VAL A 126 -26.25 7.19 2.56
N ILE A 127 -25.75 8.37 2.21
CA ILE A 127 -25.87 9.58 3.05
C ILE A 127 -27.34 10.01 3.16
N ASP A 128 -28.04 10.11 2.03
CA ASP A 128 -29.42 10.58 1.98
C ASP A 128 -30.38 9.58 2.67
N SER A 129 -30.09 8.26 2.61
CA SER A 129 -30.95 7.21 3.19
C SER A 129 -30.69 6.88 4.66
N LYS A 130 -29.48 7.14 5.19
CA LYS A 130 -29.10 6.78 6.58
C LYS A 130 -29.08 7.94 7.56
N GLU A 131 -29.54 9.10 7.13
CA GLU A 131 -29.59 10.33 7.90
C GLU A 131 -30.38 10.21 9.22
N GLU A 132 -31.47 9.45 9.22
CA GLU A 132 -32.30 9.22 10.41
C GLU A 132 -31.79 8.07 11.29
N GLU A 133 -30.91 7.22 10.76
CA GLU A 133 -30.46 5.97 11.41
C GLU A 133 -29.13 6.16 12.19
N TYR A 134 -28.34 7.20 11.88
CA TYR A 134 -27.04 7.45 12.52
C TYR A 134 -26.89 8.90 13.06
N PRO A 135 -27.33 9.18 14.30
CA PRO A 135 -27.22 10.51 14.92
C PRO A 135 -25.78 10.98 15.17
N SER A 136 -24.76 10.14 14.94
CA SER A 136 -23.35 10.45 15.21
C SER A 136 -22.63 11.26 14.12
N PHE A 137 -23.26 11.57 12.98
CA PHE A 137 -22.60 12.31 11.90
C PHE A 137 -23.33 13.57 11.36
N PRO A 138 -23.83 14.50 12.21
CA PRO A 138 -24.45 15.75 11.73
C PRO A 138 -23.50 16.61 10.89
N HIS A 139 -22.21 16.61 11.23
CA HIS A 139 -21.15 17.34 10.53
C HIS A 139 -20.89 16.80 9.11
N ILE A 140 -21.14 15.51 8.87
CA ILE A 140 -21.09 14.93 7.53
C ILE A 140 -22.21 15.51 6.68
N LYS A 141 -23.45 15.53 7.19
CA LYS A 141 -24.59 16.17 6.50
C LYS A 141 -24.33 17.64 6.19
N GLU A 142 -23.78 18.41 7.12
CA GLU A 142 -23.46 19.83 6.90
C GLU A 142 -22.37 20.05 5.84
N ALA A 143 -21.32 19.23 5.85
CA ALA A 143 -20.31 19.23 4.78
C ALA A 143 -20.91 18.85 3.41
N PHE A 144 -21.91 17.95 3.39
CA PHE A 144 -22.60 17.54 2.17
C PHE A 144 -23.75 18.47 1.74
N LYS A 145 -24.26 19.37 2.61
CA LYS A 145 -25.17 20.46 2.18
C LYS A 145 -24.47 21.43 1.24
N ASN A 146 -23.17 21.62 1.42
CA ASN A 146 -22.30 22.42 0.56
C ASN A 146 -21.56 21.55 -0.48
N ARG A 147 -22.12 20.39 -0.86
CA ARG A 147 -21.42 19.41 -1.71
C ARG A 147 -21.08 19.96 -3.08
N CYS A 148 -19.88 19.63 -3.52
CA CYS A 148 -19.48 19.69 -4.91
C CYS A 148 -20.36 18.76 -5.76
N SER A 149 -20.76 19.23 -6.92
CA SER A 149 -21.36 18.42 -7.97
C SER A 149 -20.43 17.27 -8.37
N LEU A 150 -20.99 16.26 -9.05
CA LEU A 150 -20.23 15.14 -9.61
C LEU A 150 -18.99 15.61 -10.41
N ALA A 151 -19.14 16.66 -11.22
CA ALA A 151 -18.06 17.21 -12.05
C ALA A 151 -16.98 17.91 -11.21
N GLU A 152 -17.38 18.70 -10.21
CA GLU A 152 -16.44 19.37 -9.29
C GLU A 152 -15.69 18.36 -8.42
N SER A 153 -16.38 17.34 -7.89
CA SER A 153 -15.78 16.25 -7.13
C SER A 153 -14.77 15.47 -7.96
N TYR A 154 -15.09 15.18 -9.22
CA TYR A 154 -14.14 14.55 -10.14
C TYR A 154 -12.94 15.46 -10.45
N GLY A 155 -13.16 16.77 -10.58
CA GLY A 155 -12.09 17.76 -10.71
C GLY A 155 -11.09 17.73 -9.56
N VAL A 156 -11.57 17.59 -8.32
CA VAL A 156 -10.73 17.44 -7.13
C VAL A 156 -9.95 16.12 -7.16
N TYR A 157 -10.62 15.01 -7.50
CA TYR A 157 -9.97 13.70 -7.65
C TYR A 157 -8.81 13.75 -8.66
N ARG A 158 -9.00 14.40 -9.81
CA ARG A 158 -7.94 14.54 -10.81
C ARG A 158 -6.72 15.32 -10.27
N LYS A 159 -6.94 16.39 -9.50
CA LYS A 159 -5.86 17.16 -8.87
C LYS A 159 -5.08 16.33 -7.84
N LEU A 160 -5.79 15.53 -7.03
CA LEU A 160 -5.17 14.65 -6.04
C LEU A 160 -4.34 13.53 -6.68
N LYS A 161 -4.79 12.99 -7.81
CA LYS A 161 -4.06 11.96 -8.55
C LYS A 161 -2.78 12.49 -9.22
N SER A 162 -2.68 13.80 -9.45
CA SER A 162 -1.53 14.45 -10.10
C SER A 162 -0.45 14.95 -9.13
N GLN A 163 -0.60 14.73 -7.83
CA GLN A 163 0.40 15.02 -6.79
C GLN A 163 1.26 13.79 -6.51
#